data_AF-A0A6J5CRM1-F1
#
_entry.id   AF-A0A6J5CRM1-F1
#
_cell.length_a   1.000
_cell.length_b   1.000
_cell.length_c   1.000
_cell.angle_alpha   90.00
_cell.angle_beta   90.00
_cell.angle_gamma   90.00
#
_symmetry.space_group_name_H-M   'P 1'
#
loop_
_entity.id
_entity.type
_entity.pdbx_description
1 polymer ?
#
loop_
_entity_poly.entity_id
_entity_poly.type
_entity_poly.pdbx_seq_one_letter_code
_entity_poly.pdbx_strand_id
1 'polypeptide(L)'
;MNKAKWLKIEIECTHKKIVDLVRLAQFNERVGYGFDLSFRDGKKVGLRFIEKIASVEVITDPYGVSTSVETTRYSSIQFQLYVFSAGDTTRYFMEVNSPPRSLRTLVAALANTAPGVTVSEVDIPVLDVFAVLRRSSITARLTRIKASQLKLTEDSVAKVDVVSTKNAAADLKRFFPSNDVTVDKIRVDRPFGSLAHAVELTRTGLISVDAAYTETASQFVLDLLTKHYQETSKEEW
;
A
#
# COMPACT_ATOMS: atom_id res chain seq x y z
N MET A 1 -11.54 -6.42 8.71
CA MET A 1 -11.02 -5.58 7.62
C MET A 1 -9.60 -5.99 7.29
N ASN A 2 -9.38 -6.40 6.04
CA ASN A 2 -8.07 -6.67 5.45
C ASN A 2 -7.45 -5.35 4.97
N LYS A 3 -6.13 -5.26 5.03
CA LYS A 3 -5.38 -4.10 4.55
C LYS A 3 -4.46 -4.51 3.41
N ALA A 4 -4.29 -3.64 2.43
CA ALA A 4 -3.24 -3.74 1.43
C ALA A 4 -2.53 -2.39 1.30
N LYS A 5 -1.20 -2.40 1.15
CA LYS A 5 -0.41 -1.19 0.86
C LYS A 5 0.09 -1.28 -0.57
N TRP A 6 -0.20 -0.24 -1.33
CA TRP A 6 0.27 -0.04 -2.68
C TRP A 6 1.49 0.89 -2.67
N LEU A 7 2.51 0.53 -3.44
CA LEU A 7 3.76 1.26 -3.59
C LEU A 7 4.17 1.29 -5.07
N LYS A 8 4.93 2.30 -5.46
CA LYS A 8 5.64 2.32 -6.74
C LYS A 8 7.03 1.76 -6.52
N ILE A 9 7.46 0.82 -7.37
CA ILE A 9 8.81 0.27 -7.37
C ILE A 9 9.41 0.36 -8.78
N GLU A 10 10.64 0.81 -8.88
CA GLU A 10 11.41 0.83 -10.13
C GLU A 10 12.66 -0.02 -9.94
N ILE A 11 13.00 -0.81 -10.96
CA ILE A 11 14.12 -1.75 -10.93
C ILE A 11 14.84 -1.67 -12.27
N GLU A 12 16.17 -1.49 -12.24
CA GLU A 12 17.04 -1.33 -13.42
C GLU A 12 17.34 -2.66 -14.13
N CYS A 13 16.30 -3.44 -14.40
CA CYS A 13 16.35 -4.54 -15.34
C CYS A 13 14.96 -4.90 -15.87
N THR A 14 14.94 -5.79 -16.86
CA THR A 14 13.70 -6.29 -17.46
C THR A 14 12.89 -7.17 -16.52
N HIS A 15 11.57 -7.23 -16.72
CA HIS A 15 10.67 -8.09 -15.95
C HIS A 15 11.12 -9.55 -15.89
N LYS A 16 11.54 -10.10 -17.05
CA LYS A 16 12.07 -11.47 -17.14
C LYS A 16 13.29 -11.66 -16.24
N LYS A 17 14.22 -10.70 -16.25
CA LYS A 17 15.43 -10.77 -15.43
C LYS A 17 15.12 -10.72 -13.93
N ILE A 18 14.12 -9.94 -13.53
CA ILE A 18 13.66 -9.86 -12.13
C ILE A 18 13.10 -11.21 -11.67
N VAL A 19 12.28 -11.85 -12.50
CA VAL A 19 11.76 -13.20 -12.20
C VAL A 19 12.90 -14.20 -12.05
N ASP A 20 13.92 -14.13 -12.91
CA ASP A 20 15.09 -15.03 -12.82
C ASP A 20 15.94 -14.75 -11.56
N LEU A 21 16.19 -13.49 -11.22
CA LEU A 21 16.95 -13.10 -10.02
C LEU A 21 16.24 -13.54 -8.73
N VAL A 22 14.93 -13.31 -8.63
CA VAL A 22 14.15 -13.69 -7.45
C VAL A 22 14.07 -15.22 -7.29
N ARG A 23 14.07 -15.98 -8.40
CA ARG A 23 14.18 -17.45 -8.37
C ARG A 23 15.52 -17.95 -7.84
N LEU A 24 16.60 -17.22 -8.10
CA LEU A 24 17.92 -17.55 -7.57
C LEU A 24 18.06 -17.15 -6.09
N ALA A 25 17.35 -16.09 -5.67
CA ALA A 25 17.31 -15.59 -4.30
C ALA A 25 16.23 -16.29 -3.44
N GLN A 26 16.04 -17.60 -3.62
CA GLN A 26 15.08 -18.36 -2.81
C GLN A 26 15.46 -18.38 -1.33
N PHE A 27 14.45 -18.54 -0.46
CA PHE A 27 14.68 -18.65 0.98
C PHE A 27 15.73 -19.71 1.30
N ASN A 28 16.74 -19.31 2.07
CA ASN A 28 17.83 -20.17 2.48
C ASN A 28 18.03 -20.08 3.99
N GLU A 29 17.95 -21.21 4.68
CA GLU A 29 18.04 -21.29 6.15
C GLU A 29 19.37 -20.76 6.71
N ARG A 30 20.47 -20.87 5.95
CA ARG A 30 21.78 -20.34 6.35
C ARG A 30 21.86 -18.83 6.22
N VAL A 31 21.23 -18.27 5.18
CA VAL A 31 21.16 -16.81 4.96
C VAL A 31 20.11 -16.18 5.89
N GLY A 32 19.08 -16.94 6.24
CA GLY A 32 17.99 -16.49 7.12
C GLY A 32 16.92 -15.66 6.42
N TYR A 33 17.00 -15.44 5.10
CA TYR A 33 15.93 -14.81 4.34
C TYR A 33 15.94 -15.25 2.87
N GLY A 34 14.87 -14.90 2.15
CA GLY A 34 14.80 -14.98 0.71
C GLY A 34 13.36 -14.96 0.22
N PHE A 35 13.17 -15.34 -1.04
CA PHE A 35 11.88 -15.27 -1.71
C PHE A 35 11.31 -16.65 -2.01
N ASP A 36 10.00 -16.68 -2.22
CA ASP A 36 9.27 -17.78 -2.81
C ASP A 36 8.35 -17.22 -3.90
N LEU A 37 8.34 -17.88 -5.06
CA LEU A 37 7.63 -17.43 -6.25
C LEU A 37 6.31 -18.19 -6.33
N SER A 38 5.20 -17.52 -6.02
CA SER A 38 3.88 -18.16 -6.02
C SER A 38 3.22 -18.16 -7.40
N PHE A 39 3.38 -17.09 -8.17
CA PHE A 39 2.74 -16.92 -9.48
C PHE A 39 3.58 -16.06 -10.40
N ARG A 40 3.49 -16.29 -11.71
CA ARG A 40 4.04 -15.38 -12.73
C ARG A 40 3.22 -15.42 -14.01
N ASP A 41 3.10 -14.27 -14.64
CA ASP A 41 2.71 -14.12 -16.05
C ASP A 41 3.59 -13.04 -16.72
N GLY A 42 3.21 -12.52 -17.88
CA GLY A 42 4.01 -11.52 -18.61
C GLY A 42 4.01 -10.11 -18.01
N LYS A 43 3.10 -9.79 -17.08
CA LYS A 43 2.93 -8.46 -16.48
C LYS A 43 2.78 -8.48 -14.96
N LYS A 44 2.73 -9.65 -14.35
CA LYS A 44 2.45 -9.82 -12.93
C LYS A 44 3.32 -10.92 -12.35
N VAL A 45 3.85 -10.68 -11.16
CA VAL A 45 4.54 -11.71 -10.37
C VAL A 45 4.05 -11.68 -8.93
N GLY A 46 3.67 -12.85 -8.43
CA GLY A 46 3.28 -13.08 -7.04
C GLY A 46 4.46 -13.65 -6.26
N LEU A 47 4.78 -13.02 -5.13
CA LEU A 47 5.95 -13.32 -4.34
C LEU A 47 5.61 -13.42 -2.85
N ARG A 48 6.39 -14.23 -2.15
CA ARG A 48 6.43 -14.26 -0.69
C ARG A 48 7.87 -14.04 -0.26
N PHE A 49 8.11 -13.00 0.53
CA PHE A 49 9.38 -12.81 1.21
C PHE A 49 9.31 -13.51 2.56
N ILE A 50 10.34 -14.27 2.92
CA ILE A 50 10.44 -15.00 4.18
C ILE A 50 11.72 -14.55 4.88
N GLU A 51 11.61 -14.26 6.17
CA GLU A 51 12.74 -13.93 7.03
C GLU A 51 12.69 -14.74 8.33
N LYS A 52 13.85 -15.25 8.74
CA LYS A 52 14.10 -15.88 10.02
C LYS A 52 14.54 -14.80 11.00
N ILE A 53 13.83 -14.70 12.11
CA ILE A 53 14.09 -13.72 13.16
C ILE A 53 14.44 -14.50 14.43
N ALA A 54 15.67 -14.34 14.90
CA ALA A 54 16.10 -14.80 16.21
C ALA A 54 16.00 -13.64 17.20
N SER A 55 15.36 -13.88 18.35
CA SER A 55 15.27 -12.92 19.45
C SER A 55 15.69 -13.59 20.74
N VAL A 56 16.54 -12.91 21.51
CA VAL A 56 16.93 -13.32 22.85
C VAL A 56 16.28 -12.35 23.84
N GLU A 57 15.43 -12.87 24.71
CA GLU A 57 14.81 -12.12 25.78
C GLU A 57 15.45 -12.50 27.11
N VAL A 58 15.87 -11.51 27.90
CA VAL A 58 16.40 -11.73 29.24
C VAL A 58 15.31 -11.41 30.24
N ILE A 59 14.82 -12.44 30.91
CA ILE A 59 13.77 -12.34 31.92
C ILE A 59 14.45 -12.37 33.28
N THR A 60 14.30 -11.30 34.05
CA THR A 60 14.75 -11.25 35.44
C THR A 60 13.57 -11.53 36.34
N ASP A 61 13.69 -12.55 37.17
CA ASP A 61 12.65 -12.90 38.12
C ASP A 61 12.57 -11.88 39.29
N PRO A 62 11.52 -11.93 40.12
CA PRO A 62 11.39 -11.04 41.29
C PRO A 62 12.52 -11.16 42.33
N TYR A 63 13.36 -12.19 42.24
CA TYR A 63 14.49 -12.44 43.13
C TYR A 63 15.83 -12.00 42.53
N GLY A 64 15.82 -11.40 41.33
CA GLY A 64 17.01 -10.89 40.65
C GLY A 64 17.76 -11.92 39.82
N VAL A 65 17.22 -13.13 39.60
CA VAL A 65 17.82 -14.14 38.74
C VAL A 65 17.41 -13.89 37.30
N SER A 66 18.39 -13.64 36.43
CA SER A 66 18.18 -13.47 35.00
C SER A 66 18.29 -14.79 34.25
N THR A 67 17.29 -15.10 33.42
CA THR A 67 17.26 -16.23 32.49
C THR A 67 17.10 -15.73 31.06
N SER A 68 17.89 -16.25 30.12
CA SER A 68 17.74 -15.93 28.69
C SER A 68 16.83 -16.94 28.00
N VAL A 69 15.85 -16.44 27.24
CA VAL A 69 14.98 -17.23 26.37
C VAL A 69 15.30 -16.87 24.92
N GLU A 70 15.77 -17.84 24.15
CA GLU A 70 15.98 -17.69 22.72
C GLU A 70 14.75 -18.16 21.95
N THR A 71 14.21 -17.30 21.09
CA THR A 71 13.07 -17.63 20.21
C THR A 71 13.48 -17.42 18.76
N THR A 72 13.26 -18.44 17.94
CA THR A 72 13.35 -18.34 16.49
C THR A 72 11.94 -18.32 15.90
N ARG A 73 11.62 -17.28 15.13
CA ARG A 73 10.35 -17.16 14.42
C ARG A 73 10.59 -16.89 12.93
N TYR A 74 9.64 -17.32 12.10
CA TYR A 74 9.63 -16.99 10.69
C TYR A 74 8.53 -15.99 10.42
N SER A 75 8.88 -14.88 9.76
CA SER A 75 7.93 -13.89 9.27
C SER A 75 7.82 -14.06 7.76
N SER A 76 6.61 -13.83 7.22
CA SER A 76 6.41 -13.85 5.78
C SER A 76 5.57 -12.66 5.33
N ILE A 77 5.97 -12.06 4.21
CA ILE A 77 5.28 -10.93 3.59
C ILE A 77 4.85 -11.39 2.20
N GLN A 78 3.54 -11.43 1.97
CA GLN A 78 2.98 -11.75 0.66
C GLN A 78 2.73 -10.47 -0.12
N PHE A 79 3.26 -10.42 -1.34
CA PHE A 79 3.13 -9.25 -2.20
C PHE A 79 3.04 -9.62 -3.68
N GLN A 80 2.55 -8.69 -4.48
CA GLN A 80 2.42 -8.84 -5.92
C GLN A 80 3.04 -7.63 -6.61
N LEU A 81 3.73 -7.84 -7.71
CA LEU A 81 4.26 -6.78 -8.56
C LEU A 81 3.50 -6.79 -9.88
N TYR A 82 2.98 -5.63 -10.27
CA TYR A 82 2.22 -5.40 -11.50
C TYR A 82 2.99 -4.42 -12.39
N VAL A 83 3.46 -4.88 -13.55
CA VAL A 83 4.18 -4.07 -14.53
C VAL A 83 3.23 -3.00 -15.09
N PHE A 84 3.60 -1.73 -14.95
CA PHE A 84 2.90 -0.62 -15.62
C PHE A 84 3.78 0.10 -16.65
N SER A 85 5.11 -0.07 -16.58
CA SER A 85 6.06 0.39 -17.59
C SER A 85 7.22 -0.59 -17.70
N ALA A 86 7.55 -1.02 -18.92
CA ALA A 86 8.58 -2.02 -19.19
C ALA A 86 9.66 -1.45 -20.12
N GLY A 87 10.90 -1.90 -19.92
CA GLY A 87 12.09 -1.49 -20.66
C GLY A 87 13.35 -1.98 -19.93
N ASP A 88 14.45 -1.26 -20.11
CA ASP A 88 15.69 -1.52 -19.34
C ASP A 88 15.51 -1.23 -17.84
N THR A 89 14.62 -0.30 -17.51
CA THR A 89 14.09 -0.11 -16.16
C THR A 89 12.61 -0.50 -16.15
N THR A 90 12.25 -1.50 -15.36
CA THR A 90 10.85 -1.91 -15.21
C THR A 90 10.24 -1.22 -14.00
N ARG A 91 9.07 -0.60 -14.18
CA ARG A 91 8.30 0.01 -13.10
C ARG A 91 7.07 -0.81 -12.78
N TYR A 92 6.83 -1.03 -11.50
CA TYR A 92 5.71 -1.79 -10.99
C TYR A 92 4.90 -1.04 -9.95
N PHE A 93 3.62 -1.39 -9.88
CA PHE A 93 2.86 -1.26 -8.64
C PHE A 93 3.11 -2.50 -7.79
N MET A 94 3.53 -2.30 -6.55
CA MET A 94 3.68 -3.35 -5.55
C MET A 94 2.51 -3.32 -4.58
N GLU A 95 1.73 -4.39 -4.57
CA GLU A 95 0.66 -4.60 -3.59
C GLU A 95 1.16 -5.52 -2.49
N VAL A 96 1.21 -5.03 -1.25
CA VAL A 96 1.56 -5.84 -0.08
C VAL A 96 0.31 -6.12 0.74
N ASN A 97 -0.05 -7.40 0.84
CA ASN A 97 -1.23 -7.84 1.59
C ASN A 97 -0.92 -7.94 3.08
N SER A 98 -1.82 -7.41 3.91
CA SER A 98 -1.64 -7.31 5.37
C SER A 98 -0.24 -6.80 5.74
N PRO A 99 0.14 -5.60 5.27
CA PRO A 99 1.52 -5.12 5.37
C PRO A 99 1.95 -5.07 6.85
N PRO A 100 3.16 -5.57 7.17
CA PRO A 100 3.72 -5.41 8.50
C PRO A 100 3.98 -3.94 8.82
N ARG A 101 4.37 -3.67 10.07
CA ARG A 101 4.66 -2.31 10.55
C ARG A 101 5.79 -1.62 9.77
N SER A 102 6.68 -2.40 9.17
CA SER A 102 7.80 -1.93 8.36
C SER A 102 8.03 -2.87 7.19
N LEU A 103 8.25 -2.32 6.00
CA LEU A 103 8.64 -3.05 4.80
C LEU A 103 10.16 -2.99 4.54
N ARG A 104 10.94 -2.46 5.49
CA ARG A 104 12.37 -2.19 5.31
C ARG A 104 13.16 -3.45 4.92
N THR A 105 12.89 -4.59 5.56
CA THR A 105 13.61 -5.84 5.28
C THR A 105 13.28 -6.40 3.89
N LEU A 106 12.01 -6.34 3.48
CA LEU A 106 11.58 -6.66 2.11
C LEU A 106 12.30 -5.79 1.07
N VAL A 107 12.29 -4.46 1.26
CA VAL A 107 12.92 -3.53 0.31
C VAL A 107 14.43 -3.75 0.23
N ALA A 108 15.09 -3.98 1.37
CA ALA A 108 16.51 -4.30 1.41
C ALA A 108 16.83 -5.62 0.70
N ALA A 109 15.99 -6.66 0.90
CA ALA A 109 16.16 -7.94 0.23
C ALA A 109 15.99 -7.83 -1.30
N LEU A 110 15.03 -7.02 -1.76
CA LEU A 110 14.87 -6.71 -3.18
C LEU A 110 16.08 -5.98 -3.74
N ALA A 111 16.57 -4.94 -3.04
CA ALA A 111 17.76 -4.19 -3.44
C ALA A 111 19.04 -5.03 -3.48
N ASN A 112 19.16 -6.03 -2.62
CA ASN A 112 20.27 -7.00 -2.66
C ASN A 112 20.13 -8.01 -3.80
N THR A 113 18.93 -8.18 -4.35
CA THR A 113 18.60 -9.19 -5.37
C THR A 113 18.63 -8.60 -6.78
N ALA A 114 18.24 -7.34 -6.94
CA ALA A 114 18.12 -6.67 -8.22
C ALA A 114 18.78 -5.28 -8.18
N PRO A 115 19.36 -4.82 -9.31
CA PRO A 115 20.00 -3.52 -9.38
C PRO A 115 18.98 -2.37 -9.39
N GLY A 116 19.39 -1.21 -8.87
CA GLY A 116 18.65 0.04 -9.01
C GLY A 116 17.25 0.04 -8.40
N VAL A 117 17.00 -0.77 -7.36
CA VAL A 117 15.69 -0.84 -6.71
C VAL A 117 15.39 0.48 -6.00
N THR A 118 14.36 1.17 -6.47
CA THR A 118 13.80 2.35 -5.80
C THR A 118 12.35 2.10 -5.44
N VAL A 119 11.94 2.54 -4.25
CA VAL A 119 10.57 2.37 -3.75
C VAL A 119 10.05 3.72 -3.30
N SER A 120 8.85 4.07 -3.76
CA SER A 120 8.17 5.30 -3.39
C SER A 120 6.69 5.03 -3.12
N GLU A 121 6.05 5.93 -2.39
CA GLU A 121 4.60 5.87 -2.21
C GLU A 121 3.90 6.18 -3.54
N VAL A 122 2.77 5.53 -3.76
CA VAL A 122 1.84 6.00 -4.79
C VAL A 122 1.18 7.29 -4.32
N ASP A 123 0.78 8.13 -5.27
CA ASP A 123 -0.06 9.29 -4.98
C ASP A 123 -1.45 9.05 -5.59
N ILE A 124 -2.42 8.82 -4.72
CA ILE A 124 -3.80 8.51 -5.12
C ILE A 124 -4.67 9.74 -4.91
N PRO A 125 -5.30 10.28 -5.97
CA PRO A 125 -6.27 11.37 -5.83
C PRO A 125 -7.57 10.85 -5.22
N VAL A 126 -7.59 10.71 -3.89
CA VAL A 126 -8.67 10.01 -3.17
C VAL A 126 -10.07 10.62 -3.37
N LEU A 127 -10.18 11.92 -3.63
CA LEU A 127 -11.48 12.52 -3.97
C LEU A 127 -11.99 12.07 -5.34
N ASP A 128 -11.11 11.91 -6.33
CA ASP A 128 -11.47 11.41 -7.66
C ASP A 128 -11.84 9.94 -7.59
N VAL A 129 -11.17 9.16 -6.72
CA VAL A 129 -11.55 7.79 -6.40
C VAL A 129 -13.02 7.74 -5.95
N PHE A 130 -13.44 8.63 -5.04
CA PHE A 130 -14.84 8.66 -4.60
C PHE A 130 -15.79 8.99 -5.75
N ALA A 131 -15.42 9.92 -6.65
CA ALA A 131 -16.24 10.22 -7.83
C ALA A 131 -16.42 8.98 -8.73
N VAL A 132 -15.37 8.18 -8.93
CA VAL A 132 -15.45 6.91 -9.68
C VAL A 132 -16.36 5.92 -8.96
N LEU A 133 -16.15 5.68 -7.67
CA LEU A 133 -16.97 4.76 -6.87
C LEU A 133 -18.46 5.16 -6.88
N ARG A 134 -18.75 6.47 -6.82
CA ARG A 134 -20.12 7.00 -6.86
C ARG A 134 -20.81 6.79 -8.21
N ARG A 135 -20.05 6.77 -9.31
CA ARG A 135 -20.59 6.41 -10.65
C ARG A 135 -20.93 4.93 -10.74
N SER A 136 -20.13 4.07 -10.14
CA SER A 136 -20.35 2.62 -10.11
C SER A 136 -21.41 2.17 -9.10
N SER A 137 -21.56 2.91 -7.99
CA SER A 137 -22.51 2.62 -6.91
C SER A 137 -23.23 3.90 -6.47
N ILE A 138 -24.49 4.05 -6.88
CA ILE A 138 -25.33 5.19 -6.48
C ILE A 138 -25.62 5.22 -4.97
N THR A 139 -25.34 4.14 -4.26
CA THR A 139 -25.49 4.05 -2.79
C THR A 139 -24.20 4.37 -2.05
N ALA A 140 -23.08 4.60 -2.75
CA ALA A 140 -21.77 4.90 -2.15
C ALA A 140 -21.78 6.24 -1.41
N ARG A 141 -21.40 6.27 -0.13
CA ARG A 141 -21.41 7.51 0.69
C ARG A 141 -20.02 7.79 1.26
N LEU A 142 -19.55 9.01 1.10
CA LEU A 142 -18.30 9.48 1.70
C LEU A 142 -18.56 9.90 3.15
N THR A 143 -18.36 8.97 4.08
CA THR A 143 -18.72 9.12 5.49
C THR A 143 -17.60 9.69 6.35
N ARG A 144 -16.35 9.63 5.88
CA ARG A 144 -15.21 10.26 6.59
C ARG A 144 -14.18 10.80 5.63
N ILE A 145 -13.62 11.96 5.98
CA ILE A 145 -12.45 12.55 5.31
C ILE A 145 -11.44 13.00 6.36
N LYS A 146 -10.18 12.63 6.16
CA LYS A 146 -9.05 13.30 6.82
C LYS A 146 -8.36 14.20 5.82
N ALA A 147 -8.17 15.45 6.20
CA ALA A 147 -7.50 16.43 5.39
C ALA A 147 -6.40 17.12 6.19
N SER A 148 -5.36 17.55 5.49
CA SER A 148 -4.23 18.32 6.01
C SER A 148 -3.98 19.56 5.15
N GLN A 149 -3.04 20.39 5.60
CA GLN A 149 -2.67 21.66 4.96
C GLN A 149 -3.81 22.68 4.91
N LEU A 150 -4.77 22.60 5.84
CA LEU A 150 -5.84 23.60 5.92
C LEU A 150 -5.30 24.88 6.56
N LYS A 151 -5.07 25.91 5.74
CA LYS A 151 -4.53 27.18 6.21
C LYS A 151 -5.48 27.85 7.22
N LEU A 152 -5.00 28.11 8.44
CA LEU A 152 -5.72 28.87 9.46
C LEU A 152 -5.23 30.32 9.54
N THR A 153 -3.92 30.51 9.42
CA THR A 153 -3.22 31.80 9.36
C THR A 153 -2.06 31.68 8.36
N GLU A 154 -1.23 32.72 8.20
CA GLU A 154 -0.06 32.66 7.32
C GLU A 154 0.96 31.58 7.74
N ASP A 155 1.15 31.39 9.05
CA ASP A 155 2.18 30.50 9.61
C ASP A 155 1.61 29.20 10.21
N SER A 156 0.30 28.97 10.11
CA SER A 156 -0.34 27.82 10.75
C SER A 156 -1.29 27.07 9.83
N VAL A 157 -1.13 25.74 9.80
CA VAL A 157 -2.01 24.80 9.10
C VAL A 157 -2.67 23.84 10.09
N ALA A 158 -3.89 23.42 9.77
CA ALA A 158 -4.63 22.42 10.52
C ALA A 158 -4.65 21.06 9.80
N LYS A 159 -4.92 20.02 10.59
CA LYS A 159 -5.40 18.73 10.10
C LYS A 159 -6.77 18.48 10.71
N VAL A 160 -7.74 18.11 9.88
CA VAL A 160 -9.12 17.88 10.31
C VAL A 160 -9.58 16.48 9.95
N ASP A 161 -10.46 15.94 10.79
CA ASP A 161 -11.09 14.64 10.62
C ASP A 161 -12.61 14.84 10.63
N VAL A 162 -13.20 14.86 9.44
CA VAL A 162 -14.63 15.12 9.24
C VAL A 162 -15.35 13.79 9.14
N VAL A 163 -16.24 13.51 10.09
CA VAL A 163 -17.15 12.35 10.06
C VAL A 163 -18.56 12.87 9.78
N SER A 164 -19.21 12.34 8.75
CA SER A 164 -20.53 12.78 8.31
C SER A 164 -21.46 11.60 8.08
N THR A 165 -22.73 11.78 8.41
CA THR A 165 -23.79 10.81 8.10
C THR A 165 -24.27 10.92 6.64
N LYS A 166 -23.90 12.01 5.94
CA LYS A 166 -24.27 12.29 4.55
C LYS A 166 -23.05 12.35 3.64
N ASN A 167 -22.37 13.50 3.60
CA ASN A 167 -21.28 13.75 2.67
C ASN A 167 -20.20 14.60 3.35
N ALA A 168 -19.14 13.92 3.82
CA ALA A 168 -18.03 14.57 4.48
C ALA A 168 -17.25 15.56 3.58
N ALA A 169 -17.28 15.42 2.24
CA ALA A 169 -16.61 16.37 1.35
C ALA A 169 -17.38 17.70 1.26
N ALA A 170 -18.70 17.64 1.21
CA ALA A 170 -19.53 18.83 1.23
C ALA A 170 -19.38 19.59 2.57
N ASP A 171 -19.37 18.84 3.68
CA ASP A 171 -19.16 19.41 5.00
C ASP A 171 -17.76 20.05 5.13
N LEU A 172 -16.70 19.38 4.66
CA LEU A 172 -15.35 19.94 4.64
C LEU A 172 -15.28 21.25 3.85
N LYS A 173 -15.80 21.27 2.61
CA LYS A 173 -15.80 22.46 1.75
C LYS A 173 -16.60 23.62 2.34
N ARG A 174 -17.66 23.34 3.10
CA ARG A 174 -18.47 24.38 3.75
C ARG A 174 -17.68 25.16 4.80
N PHE A 175 -16.82 24.48 5.55
CA PHE A 175 -16.00 25.10 6.61
C PHE A 175 -14.63 25.58 6.11
N PHE A 176 -14.10 24.95 5.06
CA PHE A 176 -12.81 25.28 4.46
C PHE A 176 -12.98 25.43 2.93
N PRO A 177 -13.48 26.58 2.46
CA PRO A 177 -13.74 26.81 1.04
C PRO A 177 -12.47 27.05 0.21
N SER A 178 -11.30 27.22 0.84
CA SER A 178 -10.02 27.36 0.15
C SER A 178 -9.63 26.09 -0.62
N ASN A 179 -9.01 26.25 -1.80
CA ASN A 179 -8.64 25.12 -2.66
C ASN A 179 -7.39 24.35 -2.20
N ASP A 180 -6.60 24.86 -1.25
CA ASP A 180 -5.29 24.29 -0.88
C ASP A 180 -5.39 23.11 0.12
N VAL A 181 -6.51 22.38 0.11
CA VAL A 181 -6.73 21.28 1.05
C VAL A 181 -6.17 19.98 0.48
N THR A 182 -5.25 19.36 1.21
CA THR A 182 -4.76 18.01 0.88
C THR A 182 -5.65 16.96 1.54
N VAL A 183 -6.28 16.09 0.76
CA VAL A 183 -7.08 14.99 1.30
C VAL A 183 -6.19 13.76 1.50
N ASP A 184 -5.91 13.42 2.75
CA ASP A 184 -5.00 12.32 3.10
C ASP A 184 -5.69 10.97 3.14
N LYS A 185 -6.97 10.94 3.53
CA LYS A 185 -7.74 9.70 3.71
C LYS A 185 -9.22 9.91 3.51
N ILE A 186 -9.87 8.93 2.90
CA ILE A 186 -11.33 8.84 2.79
C ILE A 186 -11.86 7.53 3.37
N ARG A 187 -13.12 7.54 3.80
CA ARG A 187 -13.93 6.34 4.05
C ARG A 187 -15.19 6.42 3.22
N VAL A 188 -15.42 5.39 2.41
CA VAL A 188 -16.61 5.25 1.58
C VAL A 188 -17.39 4.03 2.05
N ASP A 189 -18.62 4.25 2.48
CA ASP A 189 -19.58 3.18 2.72
C ASP A 189 -20.23 2.76 1.40
N ARG A 190 -20.51 1.46 1.26
CA ARG A 190 -21.20 0.86 0.10
C ARG A 190 -20.51 1.17 -1.26
N PRO A 191 -19.16 1.06 -1.36
CA PRO A 191 -18.43 1.43 -2.57
C PRO A 191 -18.73 0.52 -3.76
N PHE A 192 -19.06 -0.76 -3.53
CA PHE A 192 -19.28 -1.77 -4.58
C PHE A 192 -20.72 -2.34 -4.60
N GLY A 193 -21.72 -1.49 -4.34
CA GLY A 193 -23.14 -1.88 -4.40
C GLY A 193 -23.89 -1.64 -3.09
N SER A 194 -25.07 -2.24 -2.92
CA SER A 194 -25.99 -1.94 -1.81
C SER A 194 -25.61 -2.57 -0.47
N LEU A 195 -24.77 -3.62 -0.48
CA LEU A 195 -24.35 -4.34 0.72
C LEU A 195 -23.54 -3.43 1.65
N ALA A 196 -23.79 -3.52 2.96
CA ALA A 196 -23.10 -2.72 3.95
C ALA A 196 -21.66 -3.21 4.14
N HIS A 197 -20.73 -2.49 3.52
CA HIS A 197 -19.28 -2.63 3.70
C HIS A 197 -18.65 -1.24 3.55
N ALA A 198 -17.41 -1.10 3.99
CA ALA A 198 -16.67 0.15 3.84
C ALA A 198 -15.29 -0.09 3.23
N VAL A 199 -14.85 0.87 2.43
CA VAL A 199 -13.46 1.00 1.99
C VAL A 199 -12.88 2.24 2.63
N GLU A 200 -11.74 2.09 3.28
CA GLU A 200 -10.89 3.22 3.65
C GLU A 200 -9.68 3.26 2.74
N LEU A 201 -9.37 4.43 2.22
CA LEU A 201 -8.26 4.62 1.30
C LEU A 201 -7.47 5.86 1.71
N THR A 202 -6.16 5.74 1.70
CA THR A 202 -5.24 6.86 1.91
C THR A 202 -4.61 7.29 0.59
N ARG A 203 -4.24 8.56 0.50
CA ARG A 203 -3.48 9.11 -0.63
C ARG A 203 -2.21 8.32 -0.92
N THR A 204 -1.56 7.82 0.13
CA THR A 204 -0.30 7.04 0.04
C THR A 204 -0.49 5.56 -0.34
N GLY A 205 -1.69 5.13 -0.74
CA GLY A 205 -1.91 3.75 -1.22
C GLY A 205 -2.23 2.69 -0.16
N LEU A 206 -2.44 3.04 1.11
CA LEU A 206 -3.03 2.10 2.06
C LEU A 206 -4.55 2.00 1.85
N ILE A 207 -5.04 0.80 1.54
CA ILE A 207 -6.46 0.47 1.46
C ILE A 207 -6.84 -0.50 2.59
N SER A 208 -8.05 -0.33 3.14
CA SER A 208 -8.64 -1.23 4.13
C SER A 208 -10.07 -1.54 3.72
N VAL A 209 -10.41 -2.82 3.63
CA VAL A 209 -11.71 -3.29 3.15
C VAL A 209 -12.12 -4.57 3.90
N ASP A 210 -13.41 -4.90 3.89
CA ASP A 210 -13.87 -6.21 4.38
C ASP A 210 -13.34 -7.36 3.53
N ALA A 211 -13.10 -8.51 4.16
CA ALA A 211 -12.37 -9.62 3.54
C ALA A 211 -12.98 -10.09 2.22
N ALA A 212 -14.31 -10.12 2.14
CA ALA A 212 -15.07 -10.52 0.96
C ALA A 212 -14.85 -9.62 -0.29
N TYR A 213 -14.30 -8.41 -0.11
CA TYR A 213 -14.08 -7.45 -1.20
C TYR A 213 -12.59 -7.18 -1.46
N THR A 214 -11.68 -7.98 -0.88
CA THR A 214 -10.23 -7.77 -1.02
C THR A 214 -9.80 -7.76 -2.49
N GLU A 215 -10.23 -8.75 -3.28
CA GLU A 215 -9.88 -8.86 -4.70
C GLU A 215 -10.50 -7.73 -5.54
N THR A 216 -11.77 -7.42 -5.31
CA THR A 216 -12.46 -6.31 -6.00
C THR A 216 -11.77 -4.97 -5.73
N ALA A 217 -11.39 -4.72 -4.48
CA ALA A 217 -10.70 -3.50 -4.08
C ALA A 217 -9.28 -3.43 -4.68
N SER A 218 -8.57 -4.57 -4.71
CA SER A 218 -7.25 -4.69 -5.34
C SER A 218 -7.30 -4.32 -6.82
N GLN A 219 -8.21 -4.96 -7.58
CA GLN A 219 -8.37 -4.68 -9.01
C GLN A 219 -8.75 -3.21 -9.25
N PHE A 220 -9.67 -2.68 -8.45
CA PHE A 220 -10.09 -1.27 -8.56
C PHE A 220 -8.92 -0.29 -8.35
N VAL A 221 -8.05 -0.54 -7.36
CA VAL A 221 -6.87 0.31 -7.13
C VAL A 221 -5.86 0.16 -8.26
N LEU A 222 -5.64 -1.06 -8.76
CA LEU A 222 -4.76 -1.29 -9.89
C LEU A 222 -5.21 -0.52 -11.14
N ASP A 223 -6.51 -0.56 -11.47
CA ASP A 223 -7.08 0.16 -12.61
C ASP A 223 -6.91 1.68 -12.44
N LEU A 224 -7.16 2.18 -11.23
CA LEU A 224 -7.02 3.60 -10.90
C LEU A 224 -5.58 4.09 -11.02
N LEU A 225 -4.63 3.34 -10.46
CA LEU A 225 -3.20 3.65 -10.54
C LEU A 225 -2.71 3.58 -11.98
N THR A 226 -3.11 2.56 -12.72
CA THR A 226 -2.74 2.40 -14.13
C THR A 226 -3.20 3.60 -14.95
N LYS A 227 -4.45 4.04 -14.77
CA LYS A 227 -4.98 5.22 -15.45
C LYS A 227 -4.22 6.49 -15.06
N HIS A 228 -4.04 6.72 -13.76
CA HIS A 228 -3.40 7.94 -13.24
C HIS A 228 -1.97 8.10 -13.78
N TYR A 229 -1.13 7.06 -13.69
CA TYR A 229 0.27 7.15 -14.11
C TYR A 229 0.46 7.07 -15.64
N GLN A 230 -0.51 6.51 -16.39
CA GLN A 230 -0.52 6.61 -17.85
C GLN A 230 -0.88 8.01 -18.36
N GLU A 231 -1.71 8.76 -17.63
CA GLU A 231 -2.07 10.13 -17.98
C GLU A 231 -0.91 11.08 -17.67
N THR A 232 -0.27 10.98 -16.50
CA THR A 232 0.88 11.83 -16.12
C THR A 232 2.10 11.62 -17.01
N SER A 233 2.37 10.40 -17.46
CA SER A 233 3.52 10.12 -18.35
C SER A 233 3.40 10.73 -19.75
N LYS A 234 2.22 11.21 -20.15
CA LYS A 234 2.02 11.95 -21.41
C LYS A 234 2.30 13.44 -21.29
N GLU A 235 2.33 14.00 -20.08
CA GLU A 235 2.57 15.43 -19.83
C GLU A 235 4.07 15.76 -19.68
N GLU A 236 4.94 14.75 -19.58
CA GLU A 236 6.39 14.91 -19.44
C GLU A 236 7.17 14.91 -20.78
N TRP A 237 6.48 15.05 -21.93
CA TRP A 237 7.08 15.09 -23.28
C TRP A 237 6.66 16.32 -24.07
#